data_AF-A0A0K0D6I7-F1
#
_entry.id   AF-A0A0K0D6I7-F1
#
_cell.length_a   1.000
_cell.length_b   1.000
_cell.length_c   1.000
_cell.angle_alpha   90.00
_cell.angle_beta   90.00
_cell.angle_gamma   90.00
#
_symmetry.space_group_name_H-M   'P 1'
#
loop_
_entity.id
_entity.type
_entity.pdbx_description
1 polymer ?
#
loop_
_entity_poly.entity_id
_entity_poly.type
_entity_poly.pdbx_seq_one_letter_code
_entity_poly.pdbx_strand_id
1 'polypeptide(L)'
;MLQPGNMEDKKITLYPPSRSQISRQKMIHHCKFGEFGVMEGQFTEPSGVAVNAQGDIVVADTNNHRIQVFDKEGRFKFQFGECGKRDGQLLYPNRVAVNKMTGDFVVTERSPIHQIQV
;
A
#
# COMPACT_ATOMS: atom_id res chain seq x y z
N MET A 1 1.43 5.86 71.85
CA MET A 1 0.17 6.50 71.41
C MET A 1 0.52 7.45 70.27
N LEU A 2 0.24 6.98 69.04
CA LEU A 2 0.21 7.61 67.70
C LEU A 2 1.15 8.80 67.41
N GLN A 3 2.13 8.59 66.52
CA GLN A 3 2.76 9.68 65.76
C GLN A 3 1.83 10.11 64.61
N PRO A 4 1.71 11.42 64.29
CA PRO A 4 0.86 11.89 63.21
C PRO A 4 1.44 11.46 61.85
N GLY A 5 0.60 10.85 61.01
CA GLY A 5 0.99 10.39 59.68
C GLY A 5 1.31 11.57 58.76
N ASN A 6 2.46 11.50 58.09
CA ASN A 6 2.76 12.33 56.92
C ASN A 6 1.77 11.97 55.81
N MET A 7 0.75 12.81 55.67
CA MET A 7 -0.12 12.81 54.51
C MET A 7 0.64 13.55 53.40
N GLU A 8 1.58 12.86 52.75
CA GLU A 8 2.05 13.32 51.45
C GLU A 8 0.87 13.26 50.50
N ASP A 9 0.40 14.43 50.08
CA ASP A 9 -0.63 14.63 49.08
C ASP A 9 -0.25 13.86 47.81
N LYS A 10 -0.76 12.63 47.69
CA LYS A 10 -0.85 11.94 46.41
C LYS A 10 -1.75 12.81 45.55
N LYS A 11 -1.15 13.68 44.74
CA LYS A 11 -1.83 14.50 43.74
C LYS A 11 -2.51 13.57 42.74
N ILE A 12 -3.73 13.17 43.05
CA ILE A 12 -4.59 12.38 42.16
C ILE A 12 -4.85 13.27 40.95
N THR A 13 -4.26 12.93 39.82
CA THR A 13 -4.47 13.64 38.56
C THR A 13 -5.92 13.39 38.11
N LEU A 14 -6.82 14.33 38.40
CA LEU A 14 -8.27 14.25 38.09
C LEU A 14 -8.61 14.43 36.61
N TYR A 15 -7.61 14.48 35.72
CA TYR A 15 -7.80 14.65 34.29
C TYR A 15 -6.95 13.64 33.52
N PRO A 16 -7.51 12.93 32.53
CA PRO A 16 -6.72 12.07 31.66
C PRO A 16 -5.63 12.89 30.96
N PRO A 17 -4.44 12.31 30.71
CA PRO A 17 -3.36 13.01 30.05
C PRO A 17 -3.81 13.55 28.68
N SER A 18 -3.62 14.85 28.46
CA SER A 18 -4.06 15.58 27.24
C SER A 18 -3.22 15.26 25.99
N ARG A 19 -2.24 14.37 26.10
CA ARG A 19 -1.42 13.90 24.99
C ARG A 19 -1.37 12.38 24.99
N SER A 20 -1.46 11.81 23.79
CA SER A 20 -1.25 10.39 23.57
C SER A 20 0.10 9.97 24.17
N GLN A 21 0.08 9.00 25.08
CA GLN A 21 1.28 8.42 25.71
C GLN A 21 2.01 7.43 24.79
N ILE A 22 1.54 7.28 23.54
CA ILE A 22 2.08 6.32 22.59
C ILE A 22 3.33 6.91 21.94
N SER A 23 4.51 6.42 22.35
CA SER A 23 5.74 6.58 21.58
C SER A 23 5.76 5.56 20.45
N ARG A 24 5.98 6.01 19.21
CA ARG A 24 6.11 5.14 18.03
C ARG A 24 7.57 5.04 17.64
N GLN A 25 8.01 3.83 17.27
CA GLN A 25 9.32 3.65 16.69
C GLN A 25 9.43 4.39 15.35
N LYS A 26 10.54 5.11 15.15
CA LYS A 26 10.83 5.77 13.87
C LYS A 26 11.19 4.69 12.86
N MET A 27 10.42 4.61 11.77
CA MET A 27 10.67 3.71 10.65
C MET A 27 11.38 4.45 9.51
N ILE A 28 12.32 3.79 8.85
CA ILE A 28 13.00 4.27 7.65
C ILE A 28 12.77 3.23 6.56
N HIS A 29 12.48 3.66 5.33
CA HIS A 29 12.36 2.73 4.21
C HIS A 29 13.75 2.14 3.86
N HIS A 30 13.80 0.85 3.54
CA HIS A 30 15.05 0.19 3.11
C HIS A 30 15.22 0.16 1.59
N CYS A 31 14.14 0.42 0.83
CA CYS A 31 14.14 0.50 -0.63
C CYS A 31 13.17 1.61 -1.09
N LYS A 32 13.48 2.26 -2.22
CA LYS A 32 12.55 3.10 -2.99
C LYS A 32 12.83 2.86 -4.49
N PHE A 33 11.79 2.79 -5.30
CA PHE A 33 11.92 2.65 -6.74
C PHE A 33 10.75 3.35 -7.45
N GLY A 34 10.90 3.52 -8.76
CA GLY A 34 9.95 4.23 -9.59
C GLY A 34 10.28 5.71 -9.80
N GLU A 35 9.91 6.20 -10.96
CA GLU A 35 9.96 7.61 -11.36
C GLU A 35 8.80 7.92 -12.32
N PHE A 36 8.58 9.20 -12.62
CA PHE A 36 7.52 9.58 -13.56
C PHE A 36 7.86 9.13 -14.98
N GLY A 37 6.90 8.50 -15.68
CA GLY A 37 7.02 8.21 -17.09
C GLY A 37 6.24 6.99 -17.56
N VAL A 38 6.55 6.53 -18.77
CA VAL A 38 5.81 5.49 -19.50
C VAL A 38 6.66 4.25 -19.79
N MET A 39 7.96 4.30 -19.54
CA MET A 39 8.86 3.16 -19.73
C MET A 39 8.71 2.14 -18.60
N GLU A 40 9.35 0.99 -18.75
CA GLU A 40 9.41 -0.05 -17.72
C GLU A 40 9.97 0.51 -16.41
N GLY A 41 9.31 0.21 -15.29
CA GLY A 41 9.68 0.74 -13.98
C GLY A 41 9.33 2.20 -13.73
N GLN A 42 8.76 2.91 -14.71
CA GLN A 42 8.22 4.25 -14.54
C GLN A 42 6.70 4.21 -14.31
N PHE A 43 6.16 5.24 -13.69
CA PHE A 43 4.74 5.31 -13.35
C PHE A 43 4.16 6.67 -13.73
N THR A 44 2.87 6.68 -14.08
CA THR A 44 2.09 7.93 -14.18
C THR A 44 1.21 8.11 -12.96
N GLU A 45 0.59 7.03 -12.46
CA GLU A 45 -0.24 7.06 -11.27
C GLU A 45 -0.30 5.65 -10.61
N PRO A 46 0.64 5.30 -9.72
CA PRO A 46 0.67 3.98 -9.07
C PRO A 46 -0.42 3.87 -7.98
N SER A 47 -1.66 3.63 -8.39
CA SER A 47 -2.86 3.73 -7.53
C SER A 47 -3.12 2.51 -6.66
N GLY A 48 -2.68 1.34 -7.10
CA GLY A 48 -2.93 0.06 -6.44
C GLY A 48 -1.64 -0.70 -6.25
N VAL A 49 -1.49 -1.36 -5.10
CA VAL A 49 -0.34 -2.22 -4.82
C VAL A 49 -0.80 -3.50 -4.13
N ALA A 50 -0.25 -4.63 -4.54
CA ALA A 50 -0.38 -5.92 -3.88
C ALA A 50 0.96 -6.65 -3.86
N VAL A 51 1.05 -7.70 -3.04
CA VAL A 51 2.24 -8.55 -2.95
C VAL A 51 1.81 -10.01 -3.06
N ASN A 52 2.44 -10.77 -3.96
CA ASN A 52 2.16 -12.19 -4.14
C ASN A 52 2.89 -13.07 -3.10
N ALA A 53 2.73 -14.39 -3.16
CA ALA A 53 3.35 -15.31 -2.20
C ALA A 53 4.90 -15.38 -2.33
N GLN A 54 5.45 -14.96 -3.47
CA GLN A 54 6.89 -14.91 -3.74
C GLN A 54 7.53 -13.59 -3.27
N GLY A 55 6.72 -12.62 -2.83
CA GLY A 55 7.17 -11.29 -2.43
C GLY A 55 7.28 -10.31 -3.59
N ASP A 56 6.81 -10.66 -4.79
CA ASP A 56 6.77 -9.72 -5.91
C ASP A 56 5.74 -8.62 -5.63
N ILE A 57 6.10 -7.39 -5.98
CA ILE A 57 5.30 -6.20 -5.83
C ILE A 57 4.55 -5.96 -7.14
N VAL A 58 3.22 -5.94 -7.07
CA VAL A 58 2.32 -5.78 -8.22
C VAL A 58 1.67 -4.40 -8.12
N VAL A 59 1.80 -3.59 -9.16
CA VAL A 59 1.37 -2.19 -9.16
C VAL A 59 0.40 -1.92 -10.31
N ALA A 60 -0.76 -1.34 -9.98
CA ALA A 60 -1.68 -0.78 -10.98
C ALA A 60 -1.23 0.64 -11.33
N ASP A 61 -0.80 0.84 -12.58
CA ASP A 61 -0.28 2.10 -13.10
C ASP A 61 -1.36 2.77 -13.98
N THR A 62 -2.24 3.52 -13.32
CA THR A 62 -3.58 3.86 -13.82
C THR A 62 -3.56 4.55 -15.17
N ASN A 63 -2.77 5.61 -15.33
CA ASN A 63 -2.78 6.43 -16.55
C ASN A 63 -1.89 5.86 -17.66
N ASN A 64 -1.12 4.80 -17.37
CA ASN A 64 -0.45 3.99 -18.37
C ASN A 64 -1.24 2.75 -18.77
N HIS A 65 -2.41 2.52 -18.17
CA HIS A 65 -3.32 1.42 -18.53
C HIS A 65 -2.66 0.03 -18.44
N ARG A 66 -1.81 -0.17 -17.43
CA ARG A 66 -1.02 -1.39 -17.27
C ARG A 66 -0.90 -1.81 -15.82
N ILE A 67 -0.55 -3.08 -15.62
CA ILE A 67 -0.03 -3.62 -14.38
C ILE A 67 1.47 -3.87 -14.56
N GLN A 68 2.26 -3.45 -13.58
CA GLN A 68 3.69 -3.74 -13.53
C GLN A 68 4.03 -4.64 -12.34
N VAL A 69 4.92 -5.60 -12.54
CA VAL A 69 5.36 -6.55 -11.51
C VAL A 69 6.86 -6.37 -11.29
N PHE A 70 7.24 -6.24 -10.02
CA PHE A 70 8.61 -6.07 -9.55
C PHE A 70 8.94 -7.19 -8.57
N ASP A 71 10.21 -7.53 -8.41
CA ASP A 71 10.60 -8.39 -7.28
C ASP A 71 10.55 -7.63 -5.95
N LYS A 72 10.84 -8.35 -4.86
CA LYS A 72 10.87 -7.79 -3.49
C LYS A 72 11.94 -6.72 -3.29
N GLU A 73 12.93 -6.63 -4.17
CA GLU A 73 13.96 -5.59 -4.17
C GLU A 73 13.57 -4.36 -5.01
N GLY A 74 12.44 -4.39 -5.72
CA GLY A 74 11.97 -3.31 -6.59
C GLY A 74 12.52 -3.34 -8.01
N ARG A 75 13.11 -4.46 -8.46
CA ARG A 75 13.55 -4.62 -9.85
C ARG A 75 12.38 -5.03 -10.72
N PHE A 76 12.21 -4.36 -11.86
CA PHE A 76 11.17 -4.68 -12.83
C PHE A 76 11.31 -6.12 -13.34
N LYS A 77 10.20 -6.86 -13.37
CA LYS A 77 10.13 -8.22 -13.92
C LYS A 77 9.40 -8.22 -15.26
N PHE A 78 8.17 -7.74 -15.28
CA PHE A 78 7.34 -7.67 -16.49
C PHE A 78 6.15 -6.74 -16.28
N GLN A 79 5.42 -6.49 -17.37
CA GLN A 79 4.16 -5.75 -17.38
C GLN A 79 3.13 -6.45 -18.27
N PHE A 80 1.86 -6.12 -18.07
CA PHE A 80 0.76 -6.51 -18.96
C PHE A 80 -0.36 -5.47 -18.92
N GLY A 81 -1.25 -5.53 -19.90
CA GLY A 81 -2.28 -4.53 -20.12
C GLY A 81 -1.81 -3.41 -21.05
N GLU A 82 -2.76 -2.90 -21.82
CA GLU A 82 -2.63 -1.71 -22.66
C GLU A 82 -3.98 -0.97 -22.66
N CYS A 83 -4.00 0.30 -23.07
CA CYS A 83 -5.23 1.07 -23.10
C CYS A 83 -6.29 0.44 -24.03
N GLY A 84 -7.43 0.06 -23.47
CA GLY A 84 -8.54 -0.46 -24.28
C GLY A 84 -9.63 -1.16 -23.47
N LYS A 85 -10.48 -1.93 -24.17
CA LYS A 85 -11.68 -2.57 -23.61
C LYS A 85 -11.87 -4.03 -24.06
N ARG A 86 -10.86 -4.59 -24.73
CA ARG A 86 -10.85 -5.98 -25.20
C ARG A 86 -10.14 -6.86 -24.17
N ASP A 87 -10.22 -8.17 -24.37
CA ASP A 87 -9.51 -9.13 -23.54
C ASP A 87 -8.01 -8.80 -23.48
N GLY A 88 -7.46 -8.75 -22.26
CA GLY A 88 -6.08 -8.38 -21.99
C GLY A 88 -5.79 -6.86 -22.01
N GLN A 89 -6.77 -6.02 -22.31
CA GLN A 89 -6.65 -4.55 -22.24
C GLN A 89 -7.23 -4.00 -20.94
N LEU A 90 -6.76 -2.82 -20.52
CA LEU A 90 -7.18 -2.13 -19.32
C LEU A 90 -7.55 -0.67 -19.60
N LEU A 91 -8.52 -0.13 -18.86
CA LEU A 91 -8.93 1.25 -18.87
C LEU A 91 -8.96 1.80 -17.44
N TYR A 92 -7.93 2.57 -17.08
CA TYR A 92 -7.77 3.15 -15.74
C TYR A 92 -7.81 2.10 -14.60
N PRO A 93 -6.92 1.09 -14.62
CA PRO A 93 -6.81 0.12 -13.52
C PRO A 93 -6.40 0.84 -12.23
N ASN A 94 -7.14 0.68 -11.13
CA ASN A 94 -6.90 1.44 -9.90
C ASN A 94 -6.51 0.62 -8.68
N ARG A 95 -6.94 -0.62 -8.58
CA ARG A 95 -6.55 -1.54 -7.50
C ARG A 95 -6.18 -2.88 -8.09
N VAL A 96 -5.30 -3.57 -7.38
CA VAL A 96 -4.90 -4.94 -7.68
C VAL A 96 -4.90 -5.75 -6.39
N ALA A 97 -5.32 -7.01 -6.48
CA ALA A 97 -5.15 -8.03 -5.48
C ALA A 97 -4.53 -9.28 -6.13
N VAL A 98 -3.91 -10.14 -5.33
CA VAL A 98 -3.31 -11.38 -5.84
C VAL A 98 -3.85 -12.55 -5.05
N ASN A 99 -4.31 -13.59 -5.75
CA ASN A 99 -4.60 -14.87 -5.13
C ASN A 99 -3.28 -15.54 -4.74
N LYS A 100 -3.03 -15.69 -3.43
CA LYS A 100 -1.76 -16.25 -2.94
C LYS A 100 -1.55 -17.73 -3.28
N MET A 101 -2.62 -18.47 -3.56
CA MET A 101 -2.52 -19.89 -3.88
C MET A 101 -2.23 -20.12 -5.37
N THR A 102 -2.95 -19.43 -6.24
CA THR A 102 -2.85 -19.62 -7.70
C THR A 102 -1.87 -18.66 -8.37
N GLY A 103 -1.68 -17.48 -7.78
CA GLY A 103 -0.91 -16.39 -8.37
C GLY A 103 -1.73 -15.43 -9.24
N ASP A 104 -3.04 -15.66 -9.39
CA ASP A 104 -3.92 -14.85 -10.26
C ASP A 104 -4.02 -13.40 -9.79
N PHE A 105 -4.12 -12.47 -10.74
CA PHE A 105 -4.21 -11.04 -10.50
C PHE A 105 -5.66 -10.57 -10.63
N VAL A 106 -6.24 -10.06 -9.55
CA VAL A 106 -7.56 -9.42 -9.60
C VAL A 106 -7.36 -7.92 -9.75
N VAL A 107 -7.77 -7.35 -10.89
CA VAL A 107 -7.61 -5.93 -11.21
C VAL A 107 -8.98 -5.26 -11.29
N THR A 108 -9.13 -4.11 -10.66
CA THR A 108 -10.34 -3.28 -10.78
C THR A 108 -10.08 -2.06 -11.65
N GLU A 109 -11.11 -1.62 -12.36
CA GLU A 109 -11.02 -0.49 -13.30
C GLU A 109 -11.99 0.65 -12.92
N ARG A 110 -11.56 1.90 -13.11
CA ARG A 110 -12.39 3.07 -12.75
C ARG A 110 -13.57 3.27 -13.71
N SER A 111 -14.43 4.23 -13.34
CA SER A 111 -15.42 4.79 -14.25
C SER A 111 -14.76 5.20 -15.58
N PRO A 112 -15.40 4.95 -16.74
CA PRO A 112 -16.81 4.53 -16.88
C PRO A 112 -17.05 3.02 -16.96
N ILE A 113 -16.01 2.19 -16.99
CA ILE A 113 -16.21 0.75 -17.30
C ILE A 113 -16.59 -0.08 -16.08
N HIS A 114 -16.12 0.28 -14.87
CA HIS A 114 -16.46 -0.42 -13.63
C HIS A 114 -16.27 -1.95 -13.70
N GLN A 115 -15.22 -2.40 -14.38
CA GLN A 115 -14.93 -3.81 -14.59
C GLN A 115 -13.96 -4.36 -13.54
N ILE A 116 -14.00 -5.69 -13.39
CA ILE A 116 -13.05 -6.48 -12.61
C ILE A 116 -12.53 -7.57 -13.54
N GLN A 117 -11.21 -7.67 -13.67
CA GLN A 117 -10.52 -8.73 -14.41
C GLN A 117 -9.81 -9.65 -13.41
N VAL A 118 -9.80 -10.96 -13.67
CA VAL A 118 -9.19 -12.02 -12.82
C VAL A 118 -8.28 -12.87 -13.68
#